data_AF-A0A6U6UPX8-F1
#
_entry.id   AF-A0A6U6UPX8-F1
#
_cell.length_a   1.000
_cell.length_b   1.000
_cell.length_c   1.000
_cell.angle_alpha   90.00
_cell.angle_beta   90.00
_cell.angle_gamma   90.00
#
_symmetry.space_group_name_H-M   'P 1'
#
loop_
_entity.id
_entity.type
_entity.pdbx_description
1 polymer ?
#
loop_
_entity_poly.entity_id
_entity_poly.type
_entity_poly.pdbx_seq_one_letter_code
_entity_poly.pdbx_strand_id
1 'polypeptide(L)'
;MGGGNSVEFFANARSITVPGQKCLMSSSLDDLSPAVPPQNLIAALVEYLTRPVDLTAEILVKDVRITEHDGLNDFTVKVIFDGEVLDASGFGRGDGTDRVRKWKRVKVDQGKWSLNWVDHVPEEGAGKWIDEAKEEGGQSVTVTILSDPSRIEVVILEPTGDYLSDEKLKQGMHALFANLISQAQLSLQDVVKAQVGPAIKHSGEQSVIVEDMDKHVKYNDFFDFYVNILREGFAGAPSLVLEEPKDGEFSAFNMDNRITHVVTFNMETGEISQRKEDPLHNILTSTHWQIYKRPLVLEAWSIDESGARVAGPLLVRNVHRAANASIARSKGWFTKLGFRRSMCAVRSAVLDE
;
A
#
# COMPACT_ATOMS: atom_id res chain seq x y z
N MET A 1 -2.71 7.52 25.56
CA MET A 1 -3.32 6.23 25.21
C MET A 1 -3.84 6.37 23.79
N GLY A 2 -3.01 6.02 22.79
CA GLY A 2 -3.38 6.17 21.38
C GLY A 2 -4.32 5.03 20.98
N GLY A 3 -5.54 5.37 20.58
CA GLY A 3 -6.48 4.40 20.03
C GLY A 3 -5.88 3.80 18.76
N GLY A 4 -5.48 2.53 18.82
CA GLY A 4 -5.05 1.80 17.62
C GLY A 4 -6.22 1.67 16.67
N ASN A 5 -5.97 1.86 15.37
CA ASN A 5 -6.92 1.58 14.29
C ASN A 5 -7.02 0.05 14.06
N SER A 6 -7.26 -0.71 15.13
CA SER A 6 -7.24 -2.17 15.10
C SER A 6 -8.27 -2.75 16.06
N VAL A 7 -8.73 -3.94 15.73
CA VAL A 7 -9.59 -4.77 16.58
C VAL A 7 -8.79 -5.92 17.16
N GLU A 8 -9.15 -6.35 18.36
CA GLU A 8 -8.56 -7.55 18.95
C GLU A 8 -9.09 -8.79 18.20
N PHE A 9 -8.25 -9.79 17.98
CA PHE A 9 -8.66 -11.09 17.47
C PHE A 9 -8.60 -12.14 18.57
N PHE A 10 -9.58 -13.05 18.55
CA PHE A 10 -9.70 -14.20 19.44
C PHE A 10 -9.49 -15.48 18.65
N ALA A 11 -8.52 -16.28 19.08
CA ALA A 11 -8.25 -17.61 18.54
C ALA A 11 -9.30 -18.63 19.02
N ASN A 12 -9.44 -19.73 18.27
CA ASN A 12 -10.34 -20.85 18.61
C ASN A 12 -11.80 -20.44 18.91
N ALA A 13 -12.27 -19.30 18.40
CA ALA A 13 -13.64 -18.86 18.57
C ALA A 13 -14.59 -19.80 17.84
N ARG A 14 -15.83 -19.93 18.33
CA ARG A 14 -16.85 -20.73 17.63
C ARG A 14 -17.28 -20.00 16.37
N SER A 15 -17.21 -20.67 15.23
CA SER A 15 -17.64 -20.10 13.96
C SER A 15 -19.16 -19.93 13.90
N ILE A 16 -19.58 -18.80 13.36
CA ILE A 16 -20.98 -18.45 13.09
C ILE A 16 -21.37 -18.89 11.69
N THR A 17 -20.48 -18.70 10.71
CA THR A 17 -20.74 -19.10 9.31
C THR A 17 -20.53 -20.59 9.05
N VAL A 18 -19.72 -21.28 9.86
CA VAL A 18 -19.45 -22.72 9.73
C VAL A 18 -19.74 -23.43 11.06
N PRO A 19 -20.99 -23.83 11.32
CA PRO A 19 -21.38 -24.41 12.60
C PRO A 19 -20.55 -25.63 13.02
N GLY A 20 -20.08 -25.61 14.26
CA GLY A 20 -19.28 -26.70 14.85
C GLY A 20 -17.78 -26.56 14.66
N GLN A 21 -17.33 -25.59 13.84
CA GLN A 21 -15.92 -25.34 13.60
C GLN A 21 -15.38 -24.18 14.44
N LYS A 22 -14.05 -24.11 14.51
CA LYS A 22 -13.32 -23.00 15.13
C LYS A 22 -12.82 -22.03 14.08
N CYS A 23 -12.74 -20.76 14.45
CA CYS A 23 -12.28 -19.66 13.60
C CYS A 23 -11.45 -18.65 14.41
N LEU A 24 -10.90 -17.67 13.71
CA LEU A 24 -10.54 -16.42 14.34
C LEU A 24 -11.73 -15.46 14.28
N MET A 25 -11.98 -14.76 15.38
CA MET A 25 -13.08 -13.79 15.47
C MET A 25 -12.54 -12.47 16.03
N SER A 26 -12.88 -11.34 15.43
CA SER A 26 -12.50 -10.05 15.99
C SER A 26 -13.45 -9.57 17.10
N SER A 27 -13.01 -8.58 17.87
CA SER A 27 -13.89 -7.66 18.58
C SER A 27 -14.74 -6.84 17.60
N SER A 28 -15.68 -6.04 18.11
CA SER A 28 -16.56 -5.24 17.27
C SER A 28 -15.77 -4.21 16.45
N LEU A 29 -16.12 -4.05 15.18
CA LEU A 29 -15.71 -2.94 14.32
C LEU A 29 -16.50 -1.66 14.65
N ASP A 30 -17.64 -1.79 15.33
CA ASP A 30 -18.50 -0.67 15.72
C ASP A 30 -17.88 0.18 16.84
N ASP A 31 -16.95 -0.41 17.59
CA ASP A 31 -16.25 0.25 18.71
C ASP A 31 -15.08 1.15 18.22
N LEU A 32 -14.78 1.13 16.92
CA LEU A 32 -13.74 1.97 16.31
C LEU A 32 -14.24 3.42 16.13
N SER A 33 -13.30 4.37 16.05
CA SER A 33 -13.60 5.79 15.82
C SER A 33 -12.77 6.36 14.65
N PRO A 34 -13.36 6.53 13.45
CA PRO A 34 -14.75 6.19 13.11
C PRO A 34 -14.97 4.66 13.01
N ALA A 35 -16.21 4.23 13.19
CA ALA A 35 -16.61 2.85 12.94
C ALA A 35 -16.36 2.50 11.45
N VAL A 36 -16.01 1.24 11.17
CA VAL A 36 -15.73 0.79 9.80
C VAL A 36 -16.91 0.00 9.26
N PRO A 37 -17.63 0.52 8.25
CA PRO A 37 -18.69 -0.23 7.60
C PRO A 37 -18.15 -1.49 6.90
N PRO A 38 -18.90 -2.61 6.90
CA PRO A 38 -18.49 -3.85 6.24
C PRO A 38 -18.05 -3.67 4.78
N GLN A 39 -18.78 -2.85 4.01
CA GLN A 39 -18.49 -2.60 2.61
C GLN A 39 -17.12 -1.95 2.38
N ASN A 40 -16.69 -1.07 3.28
CA ASN A 40 -15.39 -0.39 3.18
C ASN A 40 -14.24 -1.35 3.47
N LEU A 41 -14.42 -2.23 4.46
CA LEU A 41 -13.40 -3.23 4.79
C LEU A 41 -13.28 -4.30 3.69
N ILE A 42 -14.40 -4.76 3.12
CA ILE A 42 -14.38 -5.67 1.96
C ILE A 42 -13.72 -5.00 0.76
N ALA A 43 -14.04 -3.74 0.46
CA ALA A 43 -13.38 -3.01 -0.62
C ALA A 43 -11.85 -2.92 -0.43
N ALA A 44 -11.39 -2.58 0.79
CA ALA A 44 -9.98 -2.53 1.12
C ALA A 44 -9.30 -3.92 0.98
N LEU A 45 -9.98 -4.99 1.39
CA LEU A 45 -9.48 -6.36 1.27
C LEU A 45 -9.40 -6.81 -0.20
N VAL A 46 -10.41 -6.49 -1.02
CA VAL A 46 -10.39 -6.76 -2.46
C VAL A 46 -9.23 -6.01 -3.11
N GLU A 47 -9.07 -4.71 -2.83
CA GLU A 47 -7.96 -3.91 -3.36
C GLU A 47 -6.60 -4.51 -2.99
N TYR A 48 -6.41 -4.91 -1.73
CA TYR A 48 -5.21 -5.59 -1.27
C TYR A 48 -4.97 -6.89 -2.04
N LEU A 49 -5.99 -7.70 -2.28
CA LEU A 49 -5.87 -8.97 -2.98
C LEU A 49 -5.70 -8.83 -4.49
N THR A 50 -6.12 -7.72 -5.11
CA THR A 50 -5.89 -7.45 -6.53
C THR A 50 -4.41 -7.12 -6.82
N ARG A 51 -3.70 -6.48 -5.88
CA ARG A 51 -2.24 -6.30 -5.94
C ARG A 51 -1.61 -6.56 -4.57
N PRO A 52 -1.39 -7.85 -4.22
CA PRO A 52 -0.95 -8.24 -2.88
C PRO A 52 0.57 -8.09 -2.72
N VAL A 53 1.11 -6.94 -3.13
CA VAL A 53 2.53 -6.59 -3.08
C VAL A 53 2.69 -5.34 -2.23
N ASP A 54 3.61 -5.39 -1.27
CA ASP A 54 4.02 -4.22 -0.49
C ASP A 54 5.07 -3.39 -1.25
N LEU A 55 5.33 -2.16 -0.77
CA LEU A 55 6.25 -1.24 -1.45
C LEU A 55 7.69 -1.77 -1.52
N THR A 56 8.11 -2.56 -0.54
CA THR A 56 9.47 -3.11 -0.48
C THR A 56 9.64 -4.21 -1.51
N ALA A 57 8.62 -5.07 -1.67
CA ALA A 57 8.61 -6.16 -2.62
C ALA A 57 8.38 -5.71 -4.07
N GLU A 58 7.80 -4.52 -4.30
CA GLU A 58 7.48 -4.02 -5.64
C GLU A 58 8.71 -3.97 -6.57
N ILE A 59 9.89 -3.68 -6.02
CA ILE A 59 11.15 -3.61 -6.79
C ILE A 59 11.57 -4.96 -7.36
N LEU A 60 11.07 -6.05 -6.77
CA LEU A 60 11.34 -7.41 -7.21
C LEU A 60 10.26 -7.90 -8.19
N VAL A 61 9.16 -7.16 -8.38
CA VAL A 61 8.04 -7.58 -9.22
C VAL A 61 8.39 -7.44 -10.69
N LYS A 62 8.36 -8.57 -11.39
CA LYS A 62 8.37 -8.62 -12.86
C LYS A 62 6.98 -8.38 -13.44
N ASP A 63 5.99 -9.03 -12.83
CA ASP A 63 4.63 -9.08 -13.38
C ASP A 63 3.58 -9.35 -12.29
N VAL A 64 2.40 -8.75 -12.46
CA VAL A 64 1.19 -9.05 -11.66
C VAL A 64 0.06 -9.34 -12.63
N ARG A 65 -0.24 -10.62 -12.82
CA ARG A 65 -1.30 -11.08 -13.71
C ARG A 65 -2.60 -11.19 -12.94
N ILE A 66 -3.65 -10.58 -13.49
CA ILE A 66 -5.02 -10.73 -12.99
C ILE A 66 -5.83 -11.37 -14.12
N THR A 67 -6.46 -12.50 -13.82
CA THR A 67 -7.37 -13.20 -14.74
C THR A 67 -8.77 -13.19 -14.13
N GLU A 68 -9.71 -12.49 -14.77
CA GLU A 68 -11.12 -12.55 -14.40
C GLU A 68 -11.76 -13.85 -14.92
N HIS A 69 -12.59 -14.50 -14.11
CA HIS A 69 -13.31 -15.72 -14.48
C HIS A 69 -14.79 -15.39 -14.74
N ASP A 70 -15.53 -15.09 -13.68
CA ASP A 70 -16.96 -14.80 -13.70
C ASP A 70 -17.21 -13.33 -13.30
N GLY A 71 -16.46 -12.42 -13.92
CA GLY A 71 -16.48 -10.98 -13.67
C GLY A 71 -15.61 -10.53 -12.48
N LEU A 72 -15.78 -9.27 -12.06
CA LEU A 72 -14.91 -8.59 -11.08
C LEU A 72 -14.89 -9.24 -9.68
N ASN A 73 -15.83 -10.14 -9.38
CA ASN A 73 -15.93 -10.82 -8.10
C ASN A 73 -15.32 -12.24 -8.09
N ASP A 74 -14.85 -12.78 -9.23
CA ASP A 74 -14.10 -14.04 -9.29
C ASP A 74 -12.86 -13.84 -10.15
N PHE A 75 -11.70 -13.73 -9.53
CA PHE A 75 -10.44 -13.46 -10.22
C PHE A 75 -9.28 -14.26 -9.64
N THR A 76 -8.30 -14.57 -10.48
CA THR A 76 -7.00 -15.10 -10.05
C THR A 76 -5.95 -14.02 -10.14
N VAL A 77 -5.18 -13.85 -9.07
CA VAL A 77 -3.98 -13.00 -9.04
C VAL A 77 -2.73 -13.87 -8.99
N LYS A 78 -1.75 -13.58 -9.85
CA LYS A 78 -0.42 -14.21 -9.85
C LYS A 78 0.66 -13.14 -9.87
N VAL A 79 1.43 -13.07 -8.79
CA VAL A 79 2.57 -12.17 -8.63
C VAL A 79 3.85 -12.94 -8.95
N ILE A 80 4.60 -12.44 -9.93
CA ILE A 80 5.87 -13.01 -10.38
C ILE A 80 6.98 -12.00 -10.04
N PHE A 81 7.96 -12.46 -9.30
CA PHE A 81 9.20 -11.74 -9.08
C PHE A 81 10.23 -12.06 -10.15
N ASP A 82 11.03 -11.06 -10.50
CA ASP A 82 12.07 -11.14 -11.52
C ASP A 82 13.28 -11.94 -11.01
N GLY A 83 13.60 -13.04 -11.70
CA GLY A 83 14.71 -13.89 -11.35
C GLY A 83 16.07 -13.19 -11.43
N GLU A 84 16.27 -12.30 -12.41
CA GLU A 84 17.54 -11.57 -12.57
C GLU A 84 17.74 -10.56 -11.44
N VAL A 85 16.67 -9.84 -11.07
CA VAL A 85 16.71 -8.90 -9.93
C VAL A 85 16.91 -9.64 -8.61
N LEU A 86 16.27 -10.81 -8.45
CA LEU A 86 16.46 -11.67 -7.28
C LEU A 86 17.90 -12.19 -7.18
N ASP A 87 18.50 -12.62 -8.29
CA ASP A 87 19.89 -13.06 -8.36
C ASP A 87 20.85 -11.93 -7.97
N ALA A 88 20.65 -10.74 -8.56
CA ALA A 88 21.44 -9.55 -8.25
C ALA A 88 21.33 -9.14 -6.76
N SER A 89 20.19 -9.42 -6.13
CA SER A 89 19.92 -9.14 -4.72
C SER A 89 20.33 -10.27 -3.76
N GLY A 90 20.87 -11.38 -4.27
CA GLY A 90 21.31 -12.53 -3.47
C GLY A 90 20.16 -13.42 -2.94
N PHE A 91 18.94 -13.24 -3.43
CA PHE A 91 17.76 -14.04 -3.07
C PHE A 91 17.36 -15.05 -4.15
N GLY A 92 17.99 -14.99 -5.30
CA GLY A 92 17.70 -15.81 -6.48
C GLY A 92 18.44 -17.16 -6.51
N ARG A 93 18.31 -17.87 -7.63
CA ARG A 93 18.94 -19.18 -7.90
C ARG A 93 20.32 -19.09 -8.56
N GLY A 94 20.67 -17.93 -9.09
CA GLY A 94 21.88 -17.69 -9.88
C GLY A 94 21.75 -18.07 -11.36
N ASP A 95 20.53 -18.38 -11.83
CA ASP A 95 20.23 -18.78 -13.21
C ASP A 95 19.16 -17.91 -13.89
N GLY A 96 18.74 -16.81 -13.24
CA GLY A 96 17.71 -15.90 -13.74
C GLY A 96 16.28 -16.44 -13.65
N THR A 97 16.04 -17.58 -12.98
CA THR A 97 14.69 -18.17 -12.90
C THR A 97 13.75 -17.31 -12.06
N ASP A 98 12.65 -16.87 -12.68
CA ASP A 98 11.59 -16.10 -12.02
C ASP A 98 10.94 -16.88 -10.86
N ARG A 99 10.34 -16.14 -9.93
CA ARG A 99 9.70 -16.70 -8.75
C ARG A 99 8.24 -16.30 -8.64
N VAL A 100 7.35 -17.28 -8.49
CA VAL A 100 5.94 -17.01 -8.18
C VAL A 100 5.80 -16.76 -6.69
N ARG A 101 5.67 -15.47 -6.32
CA ARG A 101 5.56 -15.05 -4.93
C ARG A 101 4.17 -15.32 -4.33
N LYS A 102 3.12 -15.06 -5.12
CA LYS A 102 1.71 -15.27 -4.75
C LYS A 102 0.95 -15.78 -5.96
N TRP A 103 0.07 -16.75 -5.74
CA TRP A 103 -0.88 -17.22 -6.74
C TRP A 103 -2.17 -17.60 -6.03
N LYS A 104 -3.20 -16.77 -6.17
CA LYS A 104 -4.45 -16.91 -5.43
C LYS A 104 -5.65 -16.81 -6.36
N ARG A 105 -6.67 -17.64 -6.16
CA ARG A 105 -8.00 -17.41 -6.72
C ARG A 105 -8.88 -16.80 -5.65
N VAL A 106 -9.55 -15.71 -5.97
CA VAL A 106 -10.35 -14.89 -5.06
C VAL A 106 -11.79 -14.87 -5.55
N LYS A 107 -12.74 -15.07 -4.62
CA LYS A 107 -14.18 -14.99 -4.83
C LYS A 107 -14.82 -14.06 -3.81
N VAL A 108 -15.57 -13.09 -4.27
CA VAL A 108 -16.24 -12.08 -3.45
C VAL A 108 -17.76 -12.31 -3.51
N ASP A 109 -18.40 -12.48 -2.36
CA ASP A 109 -19.85 -12.51 -2.21
C ASP A 109 -20.28 -11.26 -1.45
N GLN A 110 -20.69 -10.24 -2.22
CA GLN A 110 -21.14 -8.95 -1.69
C GLN A 110 -22.45 -9.07 -0.90
N GLY A 111 -23.29 -10.07 -1.21
CA GLY A 111 -24.56 -10.29 -0.49
C GLY A 111 -24.35 -10.80 0.94
N LYS A 112 -23.23 -11.47 1.18
CA LYS A 112 -22.85 -11.99 2.52
C LYS A 112 -21.72 -11.21 3.18
N TRP A 113 -21.21 -10.16 2.54
CA TRP A 113 -19.97 -9.47 2.96
C TRP A 113 -18.83 -10.45 3.23
N SER A 114 -18.67 -11.42 2.34
CA SER A 114 -17.66 -12.47 2.48
C SER A 114 -16.74 -12.53 1.28
N LEU A 115 -15.50 -12.89 1.54
CA LEU A 115 -14.47 -13.08 0.54
C LEU A 115 -13.74 -14.38 0.85
N ASN A 116 -13.67 -15.27 -0.13
CA ASN A 116 -12.92 -16.51 -0.07
C ASN A 116 -11.74 -16.44 -1.02
N TRP A 117 -10.58 -16.96 -0.62
CA TRP A 117 -9.50 -17.22 -1.56
C TRP A 117 -8.83 -18.57 -1.31
N VAL A 118 -8.18 -19.08 -2.34
CA VAL A 118 -7.38 -20.31 -2.30
C VAL A 118 -5.96 -19.97 -2.73
N ASP A 119 -4.99 -20.36 -1.90
CA ASP A 119 -3.57 -20.15 -2.14
C ASP A 119 -2.97 -21.32 -2.90
N HIS A 120 -2.68 -21.16 -4.19
CA HIS A 120 -2.08 -22.21 -5.02
C HIS A 120 -0.57 -22.36 -4.79
N VAL A 121 0.08 -21.27 -4.37
CA VAL A 121 1.50 -21.26 -4.01
C VAL A 121 1.60 -20.82 -2.55
N PRO A 122 2.12 -21.69 -1.65
CA PRO A 122 2.36 -21.32 -0.27
C PRO A 122 3.24 -20.08 -0.17
N GLU A 123 2.83 -19.13 0.67
CA GLU A 123 3.63 -17.91 0.89
C GLU A 123 4.83 -18.14 1.81
N GLU A 124 4.84 -19.26 2.53
CA GLU A 124 5.95 -19.69 3.37
C GLU A 124 7.23 -19.83 2.52
N GLY A 125 8.34 -19.33 3.05
CA GLY A 125 9.62 -19.41 2.36
C GLY A 125 9.77 -18.50 1.13
N ALA A 126 8.88 -17.51 0.92
CA ALA A 126 8.88 -16.54 -0.19
C ALA A 126 8.33 -17.05 -1.55
N GLY A 127 7.52 -18.11 -1.55
CA GLY A 127 6.86 -18.64 -2.75
C GLY A 127 7.66 -19.74 -3.45
N LYS A 128 7.30 -20.09 -4.69
CA LYS A 128 7.92 -21.17 -5.47
C LYS A 128 8.57 -20.64 -6.74
N TRP A 129 9.61 -21.31 -7.23
CA TRP A 129 10.18 -21.02 -8.55
C TRP A 129 9.15 -21.26 -9.65
N ILE A 130 9.22 -20.50 -10.75
CA ILE A 130 8.16 -20.49 -11.76
C ILE A 130 7.99 -21.84 -12.47
N ASP A 131 9.06 -22.62 -12.58
CA ASP A 131 9.12 -23.98 -13.12
C ASP A 131 8.56 -25.06 -12.16
N GLU A 132 8.50 -24.74 -10.87
CA GLU A 132 7.95 -25.60 -9.80
C GLU A 132 6.52 -25.21 -9.38
N ALA A 133 6.12 -23.98 -9.68
CA ALA A 133 4.82 -23.43 -9.29
C ALA A 133 3.68 -24.05 -10.11
N LYS A 134 2.71 -24.64 -9.41
CA LYS A 134 1.53 -25.27 -10.01
C LYS A 134 0.25 -24.73 -9.39
N GLU A 135 -0.82 -24.74 -10.16
CA GLU A 135 -2.17 -24.45 -9.66
C GLU A 135 -2.72 -25.69 -8.94
N GLU A 136 -2.40 -25.80 -7.65
CA GLU A 136 -2.84 -26.92 -6.79
C GLU A 136 -3.85 -26.41 -5.75
N GLY A 137 -4.73 -27.29 -5.27
CA GLY A 137 -5.64 -26.96 -4.17
C GLY A 137 -4.85 -26.75 -2.89
N GLY A 138 -4.58 -25.50 -2.53
CA GLY A 138 -3.89 -25.16 -1.29
C GLY A 138 -4.84 -24.67 -0.20
N GLN A 139 -4.27 -23.94 0.75
CA GLN A 139 -5.03 -23.41 1.88
C GLN A 139 -6.13 -22.47 1.39
N SER A 140 -7.35 -22.67 1.89
CA SER A 140 -8.47 -21.77 1.65
C SER A 140 -8.71 -20.87 2.84
N VAL A 141 -8.84 -19.57 2.60
CA VAL A 141 -9.16 -18.58 3.62
C VAL A 141 -10.48 -17.94 3.27
N THR A 142 -11.42 -17.94 4.20
CA THR A 142 -12.70 -17.25 4.09
C THR A 142 -12.75 -16.17 5.16
N VAL A 143 -12.95 -14.93 4.72
CA VAL A 143 -13.20 -13.78 5.59
C VAL A 143 -14.67 -13.41 5.42
N THR A 144 -15.41 -13.34 6.52
CA THR A 144 -16.80 -12.86 6.52
C THR A 144 -16.92 -11.70 7.51
N ILE A 145 -17.54 -10.61 7.06
CA ILE A 145 -17.91 -9.52 7.96
C ILE A 145 -19.33 -9.76 8.47
N LEU A 146 -19.42 -10.24 9.70
CA LEU A 146 -20.69 -10.46 10.38
C LEU A 146 -21.36 -9.12 10.68
N SER A 147 -22.68 -9.13 10.79
CA SER A 147 -23.50 -7.98 11.19
C SER A 147 -24.07 -8.21 12.59
N ASP A 148 -24.28 -7.12 13.34
CA ASP A 148 -24.93 -7.10 14.65
C ASP A 148 -24.27 -7.95 15.77
N PRO A 149 -23.14 -7.50 16.35
CA PRO A 149 -22.34 -6.34 15.94
C PRO A 149 -21.40 -6.67 14.77
N SER A 150 -20.87 -5.65 14.10
CA SER A 150 -19.95 -5.87 12.98
C SER A 150 -18.64 -6.49 13.45
N ARG A 151 -18.28 -7.68 12.93
CA ARG A 151 -17.07 -8.43 13.32
C ARG A 151 -16.45 -9.12 12.13
N ILE A 152 -15.14 -9.33 12.19
CA ILE A 152 -14.38 -10.10 11.22
C ILE A 152 -14.31 -11.55 11.71
N GLU A 153 -14.89 -12.46 10.93
CA GLU A 153 -14.70 -13.90 11.09
C GLU A 153 -13.71 -14.39 10.01
N VAL A 154 -12.65 -15.08 10.43
CA VAL A 154 -11.67 -15.70 9.51
C VAL A 154 -11.68 -17.21 9.73
N VAL A 155 -12.06 -17.94 8.69
CA VAL A 155 -12.05 -19.40 8.64
C VAL A 155 -10.96 -19.84 7.68
N ILE A 156 -10.00 -20.62 8.17
CA ILE A 156 -8.92 -21.16 7.35
C ILE A 156 -9.03 -22.68 7.30
N LEU A 157 -9.11 -23.22 6.08
CA LEU A 157 -9.20 -24.65 5.81
C LEU A 157 -7.91 -25.10 5.11
N GLU A 158 -7.19 -26.03 5.73
CA GLU A 158 -6.02 -26.67 5.13
C GLU A 158 -6.43 -27.69 4.06
N PRO A 159 -5.51 -28.05 3.14
CA PRO A 159 -5.75 -29.11 2.17
C PRO A 159 -6.11 -30.47 2.80
N THR A 160 -5.69 -30.71 4.04
CA THR A 160 -6.03 -31.92 4.81
C THR A 160 -7.49 -31.94 5.28
N GLY A 161 -8.18 -30.80 5.21
CA GLY A 161 -9.52 -30.61 5.75
C GLY A 161 -9.56 -30.05 7.18
N ASP A 162 -8.39 -29.76 7.76
CA ASP A 162 -8.29 -29.21 9.12
C ASP A 162 -8.54 -27.70 9.16
N TYR A 163 -9.13 -27.24 10.27
CA TYR A 163 -9.43 -25.83 10.49
C TYR A 163 -8.35 -25.18 11.37
N LEU A 164 -7.69 -24.14 10.85
CA LEU A 164 -6.69 -23.39 11.60
C LEU A 164 -7.29 -22.15 12.28
N SER A 165 -7.01 -22.01 13.56
CA SER A 165 -7.45 -20.87 14.37
C SER A 165 -6.57 -20.64 15.59
N ASP A 166 -5.28 -20.96 15.48
CA ASP A 166 -4.32 -20.87 16.59
C ASP A 166 -3.81 -19.44 16.84
N GLU A 167 -3.00 -19.29 17.90
CA GLU A 167 -2.42 -18.02 18.33
C GLU A 167 -1.39 -17.45 17.34
N LYS A 168 -0.66 -18.31 16.62
CA LYS A 168 0.33 -17.85 15.62
C LYS A 168 -0.39 -17.20 14.45
N LEU A 169 -1.45 -17.84 13.96
CA LEU A 169 -2.28 -17.31 12.90
C LEU A 169 -2.99 -16.02 13.32
N LYS A 170 -3.48 -15.97 14.56
CA LYS A 170 -4.08 -14.77 15.15
C LYS A 170 -3.18 -13.54 15.06
N GLN A 171 -1.89 -13.69 15.37
CA GLN A 171 -0.91 -12.59 15.28
C GLN A 171 -0.73 -12.11 13.84
N GLY A 172 -0.60 -13.04 12.88
CA GLY A 172 -0.49 -12.70 11.46
C GLY A 172 -1.73 -11.98 10.93
N MET A 173 -2.92 -12.46 11.27
CA MET A 173 -4.18 -11.82 10.87
C MET A 173 -4.37 -10.45 11.52
N HIS A 174 -4.00 -10.28 12.80
CA HIS A 174 -4.08 -8.98 13.46
C HIS A 174 -3.25 -7.91 12.72
N ALA A 175 -2.02 -8.23 12.33
CA ALA A 175 -1.16 -7.30 11.58
C ALA A 175 -1.76 -6.93 10.20
N LEU A 176 -2.28 -7.92 9.48
CA LEU A 176 -2.95 -7.70 8.19
C LEU A 176 -4.18 -6.79 8.35
N PHE A 177 -5.09 -7.13 9.27
CA PHE A 177 -6.33 -6.41 9.43
C PHE A 177 -6.17 -5.04 10.06
N ALA A 178 -5.17 -4.82 10.93
CA ALA A 178 -4.88 -3.46 11.42
C ALA A 178 -4.59 -2.50 10.27
N ASN A 179 -3.82 -2.95 9.27
CA ASN A 179 -3.55 -2.16 8.07
C ASN A 179 -4.81 -1.94 7.23
N LEU A 180 -5.61 -2.97 6.99
CA LEU A 180 -6.84 -2.88 6.19
C LEU A 180 -7.92 -2.00 6.85
N ILE A 181 -8.08 -2.13 8.17
CA ILE A 181 -9.00 -1.30 8.97
C ILE A 181 -8.56 0.15 8.90
N SER A 182 -7.27 0.44 9.12
CA SER A 182 -6.77 1.81 9.00
C SER A 182 -6.99 2.37 7.60
N GLN A 183 -6.84 1.57 6.55
CA GLN A 183 -7.12 2.00 5.17
C GLN A 183 -8.61 2.29 4.95
N ALA A 184 -9.49 1.41 5.44
CA ALA A 184 -10.93 1.59 5.36
C ALA A 184 -11.42 2.83 6.14
N GLN A 185 -10.82 3.13 7.30
CA GLN A 185 -11.13 4.35 8.06
C GLN A 185 -10.65 5.62 7.36
N LEU A 186 -9.46 5.57 6.76
CA LEU A 186 -8.94 6.70 5.98
C LEU A 186 -9.83 6.97 4.77
N SER A 187 -10.33 5.93 4.08
CA SER A 187 -11.16 6.12 2.89
C SER A 187 -12.53 6.75 3.17
N LEU A 188 -13.03 6.64 4.41
CA LEU A 188 -14.22 7.37 4.86
C LEU A 188 -14.00 8.89 4.90
N GLN A 189 -12.75 9.34 4.93
CA GLN A 189 -12.37 10.75 5.01
C GLN A 189 -11.88 11.31 3.67
N ASP A 190 -11.77 10.48 2.63
CA ASP A 190 -11.33 10.90 1.31
C ASP A 190 -12.34 11.88 0.71
N VAL A 191 -11.84 12.99 0.15
CA VAL A 191 -12.66 14.04 -0.46
C VAL A 191 -12.38 14.22 -1.95
N VAL A 192 -11.29 13.64 -2.45
CA VAL A 192 -10.92 13.61 -3.87
C VAL A 192 -10.49 12.22 -4.29
N LYS A 193 -10.66 11.90 -5.57
CA LYS A 193 -10.15 10.65 -6.15
C LYS A 193 -8.92 10.87 -7.03
N ALA A 194 -8.11 9.83 -7.16
CA ALA A 194 -7.04 9.76 -8.13
C ALA A 194 -7.35 8.63 -9.12
N GLN A 195 -7.01 8.82 -10.38
CA GLN A 195 -7.20 7.83 -11.44
C GLN A 195 -6.15 7.98 -12.53
N VAL A 196 -5.95 6.94 -13.33
CA VAL A 196 -5.14 7.05 -14.55
C VAL A 196 -5.94 7.81 -15.61
N GLY A 197 -5.32 8.79 -16.25
CA GLY A 197 -5.91 9.56 -17.34
C GLY A 197 -4.84 10.23 -18.22
N PRO A 198 -5.28 10.98 -19.23
CA PRO A 198 -4.36 11.74 -20.09
C PRO A 198 -3.51 12.71 -19.26
N ALA A 199 -2.19 12.70 -19.52
CA ALA A 199 -1.25 13.60 -18.89
C ALA A 199 -1.57 15.07 -19.24
N ILE A 200 -1.42 15.96 -18.27
CA ILE A 200 -1.65 17.41 -18.45
C ILE A 200 -0.39 18.07 -19.00
N LYS A 201 0.79 17.71 -18.46
CA LYS A 201 2.08 18.29 -18.87
C LYS A 201 2.59 17.74 -20.21
N HIS A 202 2.33 16.46 -20.48
CA HIS A 202 2.94 15.74 -21.60
C HIS A 202 1.85 15.15 -22.51
N SER A 203 1.42 15.91 -23.52
CA SER A 203 0.36 15.48 -24.43
C SER A 203 0.66 14.11 -25.06
N GLY A 204 -0.34 13.22 -25.07
CA GLY A 204 -0.25 11.86 -25.63
C GLY A 204 0.16 10.78 -24.62
N GLU A 205 0.62 11.16 -23.44
CA GLU A 205 1.03 10.24 -22.37
C GLU A 205 -0.09 9.98 -21.36
N GLN A 206 0.08 8.95 -20.51
CA GLN A 206 -0.80 8.68 -19.36
C GLN A 206 -0.17 9.16 -18.04
N SER A 207 -0.99 9.55 -17.08
CA SER A 207 -0.59 9.95 -15.72
C SER A 207 -1.67 9.65 -14.72
N VAL A 208 -1.30 9.63 -13.45
CA VAL A 208 -2.25 9.65 -12.35
C VAL A 208 -2.69 11.08 -12.13
N ILE A 209 -3.99 11.34 -12.27
CA ILE A 209 -4.60 12.65 -12.08
C ILE A 209 -5.52 12.59 -10.87
N VAL A 210 -5.34 13.52 -9.94
CA VAL A 210 -6.26 13.78 -8.83
C VAL A 210 -7.35 14.74 -9.28
N GLU A 211 -8.59 14.52 -8.85
CA GLU A 211 -9.70 15.44 -9.07
C GLU A 211 -9.39 16.86 -8.57
N ASP A 212 -10.12 17.86 -9.08
CA ASP A 212 -9.98 19.25 -8.69
C ASP A 212 -10.10 19.44 -7.16
N MET A 213 -9.05 20.00 -6.57
CA MET A 213 -8.89 20.19 -5.12
C MET A 213 -9.20 21.62 -4.65
N ASP A 214 -9.57 22.56 -5.55
CA ASP A 214 -9.75 23.99 -5.25
C ASP A 214 -10.77 24.22 -4.11
N LYS A 215 -11.77 23.33 -3.98
CA LYS A 215 -12.80 23.41 -2.93
C LYS A 215 -12.33 22.91 -1.55
N HIS A 216 -11.17 22.26 -1.48
CA HIS A 216 -10.76 21.50 -0.30
C HIS A 216 -9.53 22.09 0.38
N VAL A 217 -8.62 22.70 -0.37
CA VAL A 217 -7.32 23.16 0.11
C VAL A 217 -6.78 24.28 -0.78
N LYS A 218 -5.87 25.10 -0.24
CA LYS A 218 -5.14 26.12 -1.01
C LYS A 218 -3.81 25.55 -1.50
N TYR A 219 -3.35 26.04 -2.65
CA TYR A 219 -2.11 25.58 -3.28
C TYR A 219 -0.90 25.51 -2.32
N ASN A 220 -0.54 26.62 -1.65
CA ASN A 220 0.64 26.64 -0.77
C ASN A 220 0.52 25.63 0.37
N ASP A 221 -0.65 25.55 1.02
CA ASP A 221 -0.86 24.62 2.13
C ASP A 221 -0.80 23.17 1.63
N PHE A 222 -1.43 22.86 0.49
CA PHE A 222 -1.37 21.52 -0.10
C PHE A 222 0.08 21.13 -0.44
N PHE A 223 0.83 22.00 -1.11
CA PHE A 223 2.22 21.77 -1.49
C PHE A 223 3.09 21.47 -0.26
N ASP A 224 3.02 22.34 0.76
CA ASP A 224 3.77 22.17 2.00
C ASP A 224 3.43 20.84 2.70
N PHE A 225 2.15 20.50 2.83
CA PHE A 225 1.75 19.24 3.47
C PHE A 225 2.10 18.01 2.65
N TYR A 226 2.04 18.08 1.32
CA TYR A 226 2.38 16.96 0.45
C TYR A 226 3.87 16.61 0.55
N VAL A 227 4.75 17.62 0.47
CA VAL A 227 6.21 17.43 0.66
C VAL A 227 6.50 16.87 2.06
N ASN A 228 5.82 17.37 3.10
CA ASN A 228 5.99 16.87 4.46
C ASN A 228 5.54 15.42 4.63
N ILE A 229 4.46 15.00 3.96
CA ILE A 229 4.01 13.60 3.97
C ILE A 229 5.05 12.68 3.34
N LEU A 230 5.66 13.08 2.22
CA LEU A 230 6.76 12.31 1.62
C LEU A 230 7.95 12.20 2.60
N ARG A 231 8.33 13.32 3.22
CA ARG A 231 9.44 13.37 4.18
C ARG A 231 9.20 12.47 5.40
N GLU A 232 8.03 12.57 6.02
CA GLU A 232 7.65 11.74 7.16
C GLU A 232 7.59 10.25 6.81
N GLY A 233 7.20 9.92 5.59
CA GLY A 233 7.23 8.55 5.08
C GLY A 233 8.63 7.93 5.15
N PHE A 234 9.66 8.71 4.81
CA PHE A 234 11.05 8.25 4.95
C PHE A 234 11.54 8.28 6.40
N ALA A 235 11.21 9.33 7.16
CA ALA A 235 11.64 9.46 8.55
C ALA A 235 11.06 8.37 9.48
N GLY A 236 9.91 7.78 9.13
CA GLY A 236 9.29 6.69 9.87
C GLY A 236 9.89 5.31 9.60
N ALA A 237 10.75 5.16 8.60
CA ALA A 237 11.34 3.88 8.22
C ALA A 237 12.62 3.61 9.03
N PRO A 238 12.71 2.51 9.81
CA PRO A 238 13.83 2.29 10.75
C PRO A 238 15.23 2.23 10.12
N SER A 239 15.34 1.83 8.86
CA SER A 239 16.63 1.71 8.16
C SER A 239 16.98 2.91 7.28
N LEU A 240 16.17 3.98 7.32
CA LEU A 240 16.43 5.19 6.54
C LEU A 240 17.04 6.30 7.40
N VAL A 241 18.10 6.92 6.87
CA VAL A 241 18.72 8.12 7.42
C VAL A 241 18.33 9.30 6.52
N LEU A 242 17.63 10.28 7.07
CA LEU A 242 17.18 11.46 6.35
C LEU A 242 18.22 12.58 6.44
N GLU A 243 18.54 13.19 5.31
CA GLU A 243 19.43 14.34 5.19
C GLU A 243 18.75 15.47 4.41
N GLU A 244 19.03 16.72 4.76
CA GLU A 244 18.49 17.92 4.10
C GLU A 244 19.67 18.74 3.56
N PRO A 245 20.20 18.41 2.37
CA PRO A 245 21.43 19.01 1.87
C PRO A 245 21.27 20.50 1.53
N LYS A 246 20.06 20.94 1.15
CA LYS A 246 19.73 22.32 0.78
C LYS A 246 18.22 22.54 0.72
N ASP A 247 17.81 23.80 0.66
CA ASP A 247 16.41 24.18 0.44
C ASP A 247 15.87 23.59 -0.88
N GLY A 248 14.66 23.03 -0.82
CA GLY A 248 14.04 22.39 -1.98
C GLY A 248 14.53 20.97 -2.25
N GLU A 249 15.31 20.35 -1.35
CA GLU A 249 15.81 18.98 -1.51
C GLU A 249 15.93 18.26 -0.16
N PHE A 250 15.60 16.97 -0.13
CA PHE A 250 16.00 16.07 0.96
C PHE A 250 16.35 14.69 0.39
N SER A 251 17.24 13.97 1.05
CA SER A 251 17.62 12.61 0.71
C SER A 251 17.33 11.66 1.86
N ALA A 252 17.00 10.41 1.55
CA ALA A 252 16.86 9.33 2.52
C ALA A 252 17.72 8.14 2.09
N PHE A 253 18.78 7.87 2.85
CA PHE A 253 19.72 6.78 2.61
C PHE A 253 19.29 5.52 3.38
N ASN A 254 19.16 4.40 2.68
CA ASN A 254 18.83 3.11 3.27
C ASN A 254 20.10 2.35 3.69
N MET A 255 20.26 2.12 4.99
CA MET A 255 21.45 1.46 5.55
C MET A 255 21.56 -0.02 5.15
N ASP A 256 20.43 -0.69 4.88
CA ASP A 256 20.40 -2.13 4.63
C ASP A 256 20.86 -2.47 3.21
N ASN A 257 20.43 -1.67 2.22
CA ASN A 257 20.67 -1.94 0.80
C ASN A 257 21.46 -0.83 0.08
N ARG A 258 21.85 0.23 0.82
CA ARG A 258 22.62 1.38 0.31
C ARG A 258 21.95 2.17 -0.81
N ILE A 259 20.63 2.04 -0.95
CA ILE A 259 19.84 2.82 -1.91
C ILE A 259 19.58 4.21 -1.33
N THR A 260 19.72 5.23 -2.16
CA THR A 260 19.38 6.62 -1.79
C THR A 260 18.10 7.06 -2.49
N HIS A 261 17.16 7.61 -1.73
CA HIS A 261 16.01 8.32 -2.28
C HIS A 261 16.30 9.81 -2.25
N VAL A 262 16.37 10.47 -3.41
CA VAL A 262 16.58 11.92 -3.50
C VAL A 262 15.27 12.58 -3.92
N VAL A 263 14.75 13.47 -3.09
CA VAL A 263 13.53 14.23 -3.35
C VAL A 263 13.87 15.69 -3.58
N THR A 264 13.52 16.23 -4.74
CA THR A 264 13.61 17.66 -5.06
C THR A 264 12.22 18.24 -5.23
N PHE A 265 12.04 19.51 -4.86
CA PHE A 265 10.76 20.18 -4.96
C PHE A 265 10.91 21.69 -5.17
N ASN A 266 10.00 22.27 -5.94
CA ASN A 266 9.94 23.70 -6.23
C ASN A 266 8.49 24.20 -6.09
N MET A 267 8.23 25.00 -5.06
CA MET A 267 6.89 25.54 -4.78
C MET A 267 6.44 26.59 -5.80
N GLU A 268 7.36 27.25 -6.52
CA GLU A 268 6.99 28.22 -7.53
C GLU A 268 6.40 27.54 -8.76
N THR A 269 7.04 26.47 -9.22
CA THR A 269 6.63 25.66 -10.39
C THR A 269 5.61 24.59 -10.04
N GLY A 270 5.53 24.16 -8.78
CA GLY A 270 4.69 23.05 -8.33
C GLY A 270 5.28 21.67 -8.62
N GLU A 271 6.54 21.60 -9.02
CA GLU A 271 7.22 20.34 -9.34
C GLU A 271 7.76 19.68 -8.08
N ILE A 272 7.57 18.37 -7.97
CA ILE A 272 8.22 17.51 -6.99
C ILE A 272 8.75 16.29 -7.76
N SER A 273 9.97 15.87 -7.51
CA SER A 273 10.51 14.64 -8.07
C SER A 273 11.21 13.83 -7.00
N GLN A 274 11.06 12.52 -7.07
CA GLN A 274 11.76 11.54 -6.24
C GLN A 274 12.55 10.64 -7.18
N ARG A 275 13.84 10.48 -6.95
CA ARG A 275 14.69 9.53 -7.65
C ARG A 275 15.20 8.49 -6.68
N LYS A 276 15.28 7.25 -7.13
CA LYS A 276 15.88 6.15 -6.40
C LYS A 276 17.23 5.85 -7.06
N GLU A 277 18.30 6.00 -6.31
CA GLU A 277 19.68 5.88 -6.77
C GLU A 277 20.35 4.67 -6.11
N ASP A 278 21.12 3.93 -6.89
CA ASP A 278 22.01 2.88 -6.39
C ASP A 278 23.27 3.47 -5.74
N PRO A 279 24.18 2.65 -5.17
CA PRO A 279 25.42 3.15 -4.55
C PRO A 279 26.40 3.83 -5.52
N LEU A 280 26.18 3.72 -6.83
CA LEU A 280 26.97 4.35 -7.89
C LEU A 280 26.26 5.58 -8.47
N HIS A 281 25.15 6.02 -7.87
CA HIS A 281 24.29 7.11 -8.33
C HIS A 281 23.59 6.87 -9.67
N ASN A 282 23.45 5.61 -10.09
CA ASN A 282 22.59 5.27 -11.21
C ASN A 282 21.12 5.38 -10.77
N ILE A 283 20.31 6.06 -11.58
CA ILE A 283 18.87 6.20 -11.31
C ILE A 283 18.21 4.87 -11.67
N LEU A 284 17.72 4.16 -10.66
CA LEU A 284 16.93 2.95 -10.83
C LEU A 284 15.52 3.33 -11.30
N THR A 285 14.86 4.23 -10.58
CA THR A 285 13.51 4.69 -10.92
C THR A 285 13.34 6.14 -10.51
N SER A 286 12.38 6.82 -11.11
CA SER A 286 11.96 8.14 -10.64
C SER A 286 10.44 8.28 -10.64
N THR A 287 9.92 9.04 -9.70
CA THR A 287 8.51 9.44 -9.65
C THR A 287 8.45 10.96 -9.64
N HIS A 288 7.55 11.50 -10.44
CA HIS A 288 7.38 12.92 -10.66
C HIS A 288 5.95 13.30 -10.30
N TRP A 289 5.81 14.46 -9.68
CA TRP A 289 4.53 15.08 -9.38
C TRP A 289 4.53 16.52 -9.87
N GLN A 290 3.39 16.97 -10.36
CA GLN A 290 3.14 18.33 -10.78
C GLN A 290 1.84 18.80 -10.12
N ILE A 291 1.95 19.81 -9.26
CA ILE A 291 0.81 20.48 -8.64
C ILE A 291 0.50 21.73 -9.47
N TYR A 292 -0.64 21.72 -10.15
CA TYR A 292 -1.14 22.84 -10.92
C TYR A 292 -1.87 23.84 -10.03
N LYS A 293 -1.72 25.13 -10.28
CA LYS A 293 -2.36 26.18 -9.45
C LYS A 293 -3.83 26.40 -9.80
N ARG A 294 -4.23 26.22 -11.06
CA ARG A 294 -5.58 26.53 -11.59
C ARG A 294 -5.94 25.64 -12.80
N PRO A 295 -6.95 24.77 -12.69
CA PRO A 295 -7.53 24.31 -11.42
C PRO A 295 -6.46 23.68 -10.52
N LEU A 296 -6.69 23.66 -9.21
CA LEU A 296 -5.77 22.98 -8.29
C LEU A 296 -5.84 21.47 -8.47
N VAL A 297 -4.88 20.91 -9.19
CA VAL A 297 -4.83 19.49 -9.58
C VAL A 297 -3.44 18.94 -9.32
N LEU A 298 -3.37 17.69 -8.88
CA LEU A 298 -2.12 16.93 -8.78
C LEU A 298 -2.04 15.92 -9.92
N GLU A 299 -0.98 16.00 -10.71
CA GLU A 299 -0.58 14.99 -11.70
C GLU A 299 0.65 14.24 -11.19
N ALA A 300 0.74 12.93 -11.46
CA ALA A 300 1.91 12.13 -11.13
C ALA A 300 2.20 11.05 -12.19
N TRP A 301 3.48 10.72 -12.37
CA TRP A 301 3.92 9.60 -13.20
C TRP A 301 5.26 9.07 -12.69
N SER A 302 5.58 7.82 -13.00
CA SER A 302 6.91 7.26 -12.79
C SER A 302 7.65 7.07 -14.11
N ILE A 303 8.96 6.99 -14.03
CA ILE A 303 9.85 6.52 -15.09
C ILE A 303 10.55 5.28 -14.54
N ASP A 304 10.40 4.16 -15.24
CA ASP A 304 11.04 2.89 -14.87
C ASP A 304 12.50 2.80 -15.36
N GLU A 305 13.15 1.67 -15.09
CA GLU A 305 14.54 1.40 -15.47
C GLU A 305 14.78 1.42 -16.99
N SER A 306 13.73 1.20 -17.79
CA SER A 306 13.81 1.28 -19.27
C SER A 306 13.67 2.71 -19.79
N GLY A 307 13.34 3.66 -18.92
CA GLY A 307 13.01 5.04 -19.28
C GLY A 307 11.55 5.22 -19.71
N ALA A 308 10.70 4.19 -19.60
CA ALA A 308 9.30 4.28 -19.98
C ALA A 308 8.47 4.98 -18.89
N ARG A 309 7.50 5.78 -19.33
CA ARG A 309 6.55 6.44 -18.44
C ARG A 309 5.51 5.44 -17.96
N VAL A 310 5.30 5.35 -16.65
CA VAL A 310 4.36 4.42 -16.03
C VAL A 310 3.37 5.17 -15.15
N ALA A 311 2.08 4.91 -15.35
CA ALA A 311 0.98 5.39 -14.52
C ALA A 311 0.07 4.20 -14.15
N GLY A 312 0.49 3.45 -13.13
CA GLY A 312 -0.15 2.20 -12.73
C GLY A 312 -1.01 2.32 -11.45
N PRO A 313 -1.77 1.26 -11.11
CA PRO A 313 -2.64 1.23 -9.93
C PRO A 313 -1.93 1.52 -8.61
N LEU A 314 -0.67 1.08 -8.45
CA LEU A 314 0.10 1.38 -7.24
C LEU A 314 0.36 2.88 -7.09
N LEU A 315 0.73 3.56 -8.18
CA LEU A 315 0.93 5.01 -8.17
C LEU A 315 -0.38 5.73 -7.89
N VAL A 316 -1.50 5.27 -8.46
CA VAL A 316 -2.84 5.79 -8.16
C VAL A 316 -3.12 5.74 -6.66
N ARG A 317 -2.92 4.58 -6.03
CA ARG A 317 -3.15 4.39 -4.59
C ARG A 317 -2.28 5.31 -3.74
N ASN A 318 -0.99 5.41 -4.05
CA ASN A 318 -0.05 6.23 -3.28
C ASN A 318 -0.38 7.73 -3.41
N VAL A 319 -0.65 8.19 -4.63
CA VAL A 319 -1.03 9.59 -4.91
C VAL A 319 -2.36 9.94 -4.27
N HIS A 320 -3.36 9.07 -4.37
CA HIS A 320 -4.66 9.22 -3.73
C HIS A 320 -4.50 9.45 -2.23
N ARG A 321 -3.78 8.53 -1.55
CA ARG A 321 -3.57 8.60 -0.10
C ARG A 321 -2.81 9.85 0.31
N ALA A 322 -1.74 10.19 -0.40
CA ALA A 322 -0.94 11.37 -0.09
C ALA A 322 -1.73 12.68 -0.30
N ALA A 323 -2.54 12.76 -1.36
CA ALA A 323 -3.38 13.92 -1.63
C ALA A 323 -4.44 14.12 -0.54
N ASN A 324 -5.23 13.09 -0.20
CA ASN A 324 -6.25 13.20 0.84
C ASN A 324 -5.65 13.46 2.23
N ALA A 325 -4.51 12.84 2.57
CA ALA A 325 -3.79 13.14 3.80
C ALA A 325 -3.31 14.60 3.86
N SER A 326 -2.83 15.14 2.74
CA SER A 326 -2.41 16.56 2.65
C SER A 326 -3.59 17.50 2.87
N ILE A 327 -4.73 17.20 2.23
CA ILE A 327 -5.97 17.95 2.41
C ILE A 327 -6.45 17.88 3.86
N ALA A 328 -6.46 16.70 4.47
CA ALA A 328 -6.89 16.53 5.86
C ALA A 328 -6.04 17.36 6.83
N ARG A 329 -4.71 17.33 6.67
CA ARG A 329 -3.77 18.13 7.50
C ARG A 329 -3.93 19.63 7.30
N SER A 330 -4.22 20.07 6.08
CA SER A 330 -4.49 21.48 5.79
C SER A 330 -5.71 22.04 6.54
N LYS A 331 -6.69 21.19 6.85
CA LYS A 331 -7.90 21.56 7.61
C LYS A 331 -7.71 21.51 9.13
N GLY A 332 -6.57 21.01 9.60
CA GLY A 332 -6.26 20.83 11.02
C GLY A 332 -6.28 22.12 11.85
N TRP A 333 -6.66 22.02 13.12
CA TRP A 333 -6.84 23.16 14.02
C TRP A 333 -5.55 23.95 14.28
N PHE A 334 -4.39 23.29 14.32
CA PHE A 334 -3.09 23.96 14.48
C PHE A 334 -2.78 24.90 13.31
N THR A 335 -3.14 24.50 12.09
CA THR A 335 -3.00 25.34 10.88
C THR A 335 -3.90 26.57 10.98
N LYS A 336 -5.12 26.43 11.51
CA LYS A 336 -6.07 27.54 11.72
C LYS A 336 -5.60 28.56 12.75
N LEU A 337 -4.76 28.16 13.71
CA LEU A 337 -4.19 29.04 14.73
C LEU A 337 -2.87 29.71 14.29
N GLY A 338 -2.40 29.48 13.06
CA GLY A 338 -1.18 30.11 12.55
C GLY A 338 0.13 29.57 13.13
N PHE A 339 0.08 28.47 13.89
CA PHE A 339 1.29 27.77 14.35
C PHE A 339 1.90 26.95 13.20
N ARG A 340 2.60 27.63 12.29
CA ARG A 340 3.51 26.96 11.36
C ARG A 340 4.75 26.56 12.15
N ARG A 341 4.97 25.25 12.36
CA ARG A 341 6.30 24.78 12.77
C ARG A 341 7.26 25.19 11.67
N SER A 342 8.24 26.04 11.99
CA SER A 342 9.38 26.30 11.11
C SER A 342 9.97 24.95 10.71
N MET A 343 10.06 24.68 9.42
CA MET A 343 10.58 23.42 8.88
C MET A 343 12.08 23.21 9.15
N CYS A 344 12.79 24.21 9.67
CA CYS A 344 14.22 24.13 9.93
C CYS A 344 14.51 23.79 11.40
N ALA A 345 14.74 22.51 11.70
CA ALA A 345 15.70 22.02 12.69
C ALA A 345 15.54 20.51 12.91
N VAL A 346 15.86 19.69 11.91
CA VAL A 346 16.25 18.30 12.21
C VAL A 346 17.65 18.37 12.79
N ARG A 347 17.82 17.94 14.05
CA ARG A 347 19.14 17.82 14.69
C ARG A 347 19.94 16.80 13.87
N SER A 348 20.96 17.27 13.16
CA SER A 348 22.02 16.41 12.64
C SER A 348 22.69 15.72 13.83
N ALA A 349 22.35 14.46 14.07
CA ALA A 349 23.20 13.60 14.89
C ALA A 349 24.42 13.29 14.04
N VAL A 350 25.48 14.09 14.20
CA VAL A 350 26.79 13.74 13.68
C VAL A 350 27.17 12.43 14.38
N LEU A 351 27.18 11.34 13.60
CA LEU A 351 27.82 10.10 14.00
C LEU A 351 29.33 10.37 13.87
N ASP A 352 29.96 10.79 14.97
CA ASP A 352 31.42 10.77 15.09
C ASP A 352 31.86 9.31 15.12
N GLU A 353 32.72 8.92 14.16
CA GLU A 353 33.44 7.63 14.12
C GLU A 353 34.52 7.53 15.21
#